data_AF-G9Y767-F1
#
_entry.id   AF-G9Y767-F1
#
_cell.length_a   1.000
_cell.length_b   1.000
_cell.length_c   1.000
_cell.angle_alpha   90.00
_cell.angle_beta   90.00
_cell.angle_gamma   90.00
#
_symmetry.space_group_name_H-M   'P 1'
#
loop_
_entity.id
_entity.type
_entity.pdbx_description
1 polymer ?
#
loop_
_entity_poly.entity_id
_entity_poly.type
_entity_poly.pdbx_seq_one_letter_code
_entity_poly.pdbx_strand_id
1 'polypeptide(L)'
;MRKSKMEMTNAQRLILSNQYKMMTMMDPDNAERYRRLQTIIERGFGLQMRELDRDFGELSEDTCRTIINIMEMHHALQVSYNNLKEKQDIDPRRLEFLGFDAATEARYLSYVRFMVGTEGRYTHFDSGTHGFNAQTKMWEKYQRMLSIWQSCPRQYHLSAVEIAQIINA
;
A
#
# COMPACT_ATOMS: atom_id res chain seq x y z
N MET A 1 1.62 -27.67 6.53
CA MET A 1 1.39 -26.83 7.73
C MET A 1 1.99 -25.45 7.48
N ARG A 2 1.20 -24.36 7.52
CA ARG A 2 1.78 -23.01 7.52
C ARG A 2 2.49 -22.81 8.86
N LYS A 3 3.81 -22.55 8.85
CA LYS A 3 4.56 -22.15 10.06
C LYS A 3 3.88 -20.91 10.65
N SER A 4 3.54 -20.97 11.94
CA SER A 4 3.17 -19.80 12.72
C SER A 4 4.41 -18.91 12.82
N LYS A 5 4.35 -17.66 12.34
CA LYS A 5 5.55 -16.80 12.21
C LYS A 5 6.07 -16.33 13.57
N MET A 6 5.26 -16.40 14.62
CA MET A 6 5.66 -16.05 15.99
C MET A 6 6.32 -17.23 16.74
N GLU A 7 7.40 -17.80 16.19
CA GLU A 7 8.33 -18.64 16.95
C GLU A 7 9.28 -17.72 17.73
N MET A 8 9.07 -17.62 19.04
CA MET A 8 9.84 -16.74 19.93
C MET A 8 10.72 -17.53 20.90
N THR A 9 11.95 -17.09 21.07
CA THR A 9 12.84 -17.58 22.13
C THR A 9 12.35 -17.14 23.52
N ASN A 10 12.74 -17.87 24.57
CA ASN A 10 12.42 -17.48 25.95
C ASN A 10 12.96 -16.08 26.31
N ALA A 11 14.10 -15.69 25.75
CA ALA A 11 14.66 -14.35 25.93
C ALA A 11 13.73 -13.27 25.31
N GLN A 12 13.22 -13.49 24.10
CA GLN A 12 12.26 -12.57 23.48
C GLN A 12 10.93 -12.50 24.25
N ARG A 13 10.46 -13.62 24.80
CA ARG A 13 9.27 -13.64 25.67
C ARG A 13 9.49 -12.82 26.95
N LEU A 14 10.67 -12.92 27.56
CA LEU A 14 11.03 -12.12 28.73
C LEU A 14 11.06 -10.62 28.39
N ILE A 15 11.61 -10.25 27.23
CA ILE A 15 11.61 -8.86 26.73
C ILE A 15 10.16 -8.34 26.58
N LEU A 16 9.28 -9.10 25.91
CA LEU A 16 7.87 -8.70 25.74
C LEU A 16 7.12 -8.61 27.09
N SER A 17 7.34 -9.56 28.01
CA SER A 17 6.74 -9.48 29.36
C SER A 17 7.17 -8.19 30.07
N ASN A 18 8.46 -7.85 30.02
CA ASN A 18 8.98 -6.61 30.60
C ASN A 18 8.40 -5.36 29.91
N GLN A 19 8.23 -5.37 28.58
CA GLN A 19 7.58 -4.28 27.85
C GLN A 19 6.14 -4.06 28.29
N TYR A 20 5.32 -5.11 28.41
CA TYR A 20 3.94 -4.96 28.88
C TYR A 20 3.85 -4.47 30.34
N LYS A 21 4.80 -4.86 31.20
CA LYS A 21 4.91 -4.29 32.56
C LYS A 21 5.19 -2.79 32.51
N MET A 22 6.17 -2.34 31.71
CA MET A 22 6.49 -0.92 31.55
C MET A 22 5.31 -0.14 30.96
N MET A 23 4.66 -0.66 29.92
CA MET A 23 3.47 -0.03 29.32
C MET A 23 2.33 0.11 30.33
N THR A 24 2.12 -0.87 31.21
CA THR A 24 1.14 -0.78 32.31
C THR A 24 1.46 0.36 33.30
N MET A 25 2.75 0.63 33.52
CA MET A 25 3.18 1.74 34.40
C MET A 25 3.05 3.10 33.72
N MET A 26 3.29 3.17 32.40
CA MET A 26 3.25 4.40 31.61
C MET A 26 1.84 4.79 31.18
N ASP A 27 0.97 3.82 30.95
CA ASP A 27 -0.40 3.99 30.50
C ASP A 27 -1.35 3.08 31.31
N PRO A 28 -1.70 3.49 32.55
CA PRO A 28 -2.54 2.68 33.44
C PRO A 28 -3.97 2.48 32.92
N ASP A 29 -4.47 3.39 32.08
CA ASP A 29 -5.83 3.30 31.52
C ASP A 29 -5.97 2.08 30.59
N ASN A 30 -4.88 1.66 29.94
CA ASN A 30 -4.82 0.45 29.12
C ASN A 30 -4.23 -0.78 29.84
N ALA A 31 -4.06 -0.72 31.17
CA ALA A 31 -3.39 -1.77 31.96
C ALA A 31 -3.99 -3.17 31.77
N GLU A 32 -5.31 -3.30 31.67
CA GLU A 32 -5.98 -4.60 31.49
C GLU A 32 -5.54 -5.28 30.19
N ARG A 33 -5.47 -4.51 29.10
CA ARG A 33 -5.00 -4.99 27.80
C ARG A 33 -3.56 -5.49 27.88
N TYR A 34 -2.67 -4.72 28.51
CA TYR A 34 -1.26 -5.10 28.63
C TYR A 34 -1.05 -6.33 29.51
N ARG A 35 -1.77 -6.45 30.65
CA ARG A 35 -1.70 -7.65 31.50
C ARG A 35 -2.20 -8.90 30.79
N ARG A 36 -3.25 -8.78 29.96
CA ARG A 36 -3.71 -9.89 29.10
C ARG A 36 -2.61 -10.33 28.14
N LEU A 37 -1.97 -9.39 27.44
CA LEU A 37 -0.87 -9.70 26.51
C LEU A 37 0.34 -10.29 27.22
N GLN A 38 0.71 -9.76 28.39
CA GLN A 38 1.77 -10.29 29.24
C GLN A 38 1.50 -11.77 29.60
N THR A 39 0.27 -12.08 30.02
CA THR A 39 -0.13 -13.45 30.37
C THR A 39 -0.04 -14.39 29.17
N ILE A 40 -0.49 -13.95 27.98
CA ILE A 40 -0.40 -14.73 26.75
C ILE A 40 1.05 -15.12 26.45
N ILE A 41 1.99 -14.17 26.58
CA ILE A 41 3.40 -14.39 26.30
C ILE A 41 4.08 -15.25 27.37
N GLU A 42 3.82 -15.00 28.66
CA GLU A 42 4.40 -15.75 29.78
C GLU A 42 3.92 -17.21 29.81
N ARG A 43 2.63 -17.44 29.53
CA ARG A 43 2.03 -18.78 29.54
C ARG A 43 2.16 -19.49 28.19
N GLY A 44 2.48 -18.77 27.12
CA GLY A 44 2.65 -19.34 25.78
C GLY A 44 1.35 -19.86 25.17
N PHE A 45 0.25 -19.11 25.31
CA PHE A 45 -1.05 -19.54 24.76
C PHE A 45 -1.05 -19.44 23.22
N GLY A 46 -0.79 -20.57 22.56
CA GLY A 46 -0.55 -20.62 21.11
C GLY A 46 -1.68 -20.09 20.23
N LEU A 47 -2.95 -20.22 20.66
CA LEU A 47 -4.08 -19.65 19.92
C LEU A 47 -4.00 -18.13 19.89
N GLN A 48 -3.82 -17.48 21.04
CA GLN A 48 -3.74 -16.03 21.16
C GLN A 48 -2.43 -15.49 20.56
N MET A 49 -1.32 -16.22 20.65
CA MET A 49 -0.09 -15.85 19.96
C MET A 49 -0.29 -15.82 18.43
N ARG A 50 -1.09 -16.75 17.89
CA ARG A 50 -1.45 -16.75 16.46
C ARG A 50 -2.36 -15.58 16.09
N GLU A 51 -3.21 -15.11 16.99
CA GLU A 51 -4.01 -13.89 16.77
C GLU A 51 -3.09 -12.67 16.64
N LEU A 52 -2.11 -12.52 17.54
CA LEU A 52 -1.13 -11.43 17.48
C LEU A 52 -0.34 -11.43 16.17
N ASP A 53 0.04 -12.61 15.67
CA ASP A 53 0.75 -12.76 14.38
C ASP A 53 -0.06 -12.22 13.20
N ARG A 54 -1.41 -12.27 13.25
CA ARG A 54 -2.28 -11.79 12.16
C ARG A 54 -2.34 -10.26 12.08
N ASP A 55 -2.06 -9.56 13.18
CA ASP A 55 -2.04 -8.10 13.20
C ASP A 55 -0.83 -7.54 12.43
N PHE A 56 0.21 -8.37 12.21
CA PHE A 56 1.39 -8.01 11.43
C PHE A 56 1.20 -8.37 9.96
N GLY A 57 0.80 -7.37 9.17
CA GLY A 57 0.79 -7.47 7.71
C GLY A 57 2.21 -7.45 7.12
N GLU A 58 2.31 -7.94 5.88
CA GLU A 58 3.52 -7.80 5.06
C GLU A 58 3.12 -7.35 3.66
N LEU A 59 3.87 -6.40 3.12
CA LEU A 59 3.85 -5.97 1.73
C LEU A 59 5.29 -5.98 1.25
N SER A 60 5.61 -6.81 0.26
CA SER A 60 6.99 -6.98 -0.19
C SER A 60 7.53 -5.70 -0.80
N GLU A 61 8.85 -5.51 -0.72
CA GLU A 61 9.53 -4.36 -1.31
C GLU A 61 9.22 -4.23 -2.81
N ASP A 62 9.25 -5.33 -3.55
CA ASP A 62 8.92 -5.35 -4.98
C ASP A 62 7.49 -4.84 -5.23
N THR A 63 6.52 -5.27 -4.40
CA THR A 63 5.14 -4.80 -4.52
C THR A 63 5.03 -3.30 -4.23
N CYS A 64 5.73 -2.81 -3.20
CA CYS A 64 5.82 -1.39 -2.88
C CYS A 64 6.39 -0.59 -4.05
N ARG A 65 7.51 -1.05 -4.64
CA ARG A 65 8.14 -0.43 -5.82
C ARG A 65 7.20 -0.42 -7.01
N THR A 66 6.47 -1.51 -7.25
CA THR A 66 5.47 -1.57 -8.32
C THR A 66 4.37 -0.53 -8.12
N ILE A 67 3.82 -0.38 -6.90
CA ILE A 67 2.80 0.65 -6.62
C ILE A 67 3.35 2.05 -6.89
N ILE A 68 4.57 2.35 -6.45
CA ILE A 68 5.22 3.64 -6.71
C ILE A 68 5.37 3.85 -8.23
N ASN A 69 5.82 2.84 -8.97
CA ASN A 69 5.94 2.94 -10.43
C ASN A 69 4.59 3.17 -11.12
N ILE A 70 3.50 2.61 -10.61
CA ILE A 70 2.14 2.89 -11.12
C ILE A 70 1.79 4.36 -10.91
N MET A 71 2.04 4.91 -9.72
CA MET A 71 1.81 6.32 -9.43
C MET A 71 2.67 7.20 -10.35
N GLU A 72 3.95 6.87 -10.51
CA GLU A 72 4.88 7.57 -11.39
C GLU A 72 4.44 7.55 -12.86
N MET A 73 3.98 6.41 -13.36
CA MET A 73 3.44 6.28 -14.71
C MET A 73 2.25 7.22 -14.91
N HIS A 74 1.30 7.28 -13.96
CA HIS A 74 0.17 8.20 -14.04
C HIS A 74 0.61 9.67 -14.00
N HIS A 75 1.60 10.00 -13.18
CA HIS A 75 2.19 11.34 -13.19
C HIS A 75 2.78 11.68 -14.56
N ALA A 76 3.56 10.78 -15.14
CA ALA A 76 4.18 10.97 -16.44
C ALA A 76 3.14 11.08 -17.57
N LEU A 77 2.06 10.32 -17.52
CA LEU A 77 0.92 10.41 -18.45
C LEU A 77 0.26 11.80 -18.37
N GLN A 78 -0.05 12.28 -17.17
CA GLN A 78 -0.66 13.60 -16.97
C GLN A 78 0.24 14.74 -17.45
N VAL A 79 1.53 14.70 -17.10
CA VAL A 79 2.52 15.69 -17.53
C VAL A 79 2.68 15.68 -19.05
N SER A 80 2.78 14.50 -19.65
CA SER A 80 2.93 14.35 -21.10
C SER A 80 1.71 14.88 -21.84
N TYR A 81 0.50 14.52 -21.39
CA TYR A 81 -0.75 15.00 -21.96
C TYR A 81 -0.90 16.53 -21.87
N ASN A 82 -0.53 17.13 -20.74
CA ASN A 82 -0.59 18.58 -20.56
C ASN A 82 0.35 19.35 -21.48
N ASN A 83 1.44 18.72 -21.93
CA ASN A 83 2.41 19.30 -22.85
C ASN A 83 2.08 19.07 -24.34
N LEU A 84 1.04 18.30 -24.66
CA LEU A 84 0.59 18.12 -26.05
C LEU A 84 0.00 19.43 -26.59
N LYS A 85 0.46 19.84 -27.78
CA LYS A 85 -0.13 20.98 -28.52
C LYS A 85 -1.56 20.68 -28.95
N GLU A 86 -1.78 19.45 -29.41
CA GLU A 86 -3.09 18.95 -29.81
C GLU A 86 -3.45 17.78 -28.90
N LYS A 87 -4.34 18.07 -27.96
CA LYS A 87 -4.99 17.06 -27.14
C LYS A 87 -6.01 16.40 -28.04
N GLN A 88 -5.66 15.25 -28.62
CA GLN A 88 -6.61 14.38 -29.33
C GLN A 88 -7.83 14.07 -28.42
N ASP A 89 -8.85 13.33 -28.89
CA ASP A 89 -10.05 12.94 -28.14
C ASP A 89 -9.79 11.96 -26.95
N ILE A 90 -8.69 12.16 -26.23
CA ILE A 90 -8.32 11.48 -24.98
C ILE A 90 -8.99 12.22 -23.83
N ASP A 91 -9.96 11.55 -23.18
CA ASP A 91 -10.57 12.03 -21.95
C ASP A 91 -9.53 12.10 -20.81
N PRO A 92 -9.27 13.28 -20.22
CA PRO A 92 -8.34 13.45 -19.10
C PRO A 92 -8.61 12.52 -17.91
N ARG A 93 -9.87 12.14 -17.67
CA ARG A 93 -10.23 11.20 -16.59
C ARG A 93 -9.56 9.84 -16.73
N ARG A 94 -9.22 9.43 -17.96
CA ARG A 94 -8.53 8.16 -18.20
C ARG A 94 -7.05 8.19 -17.78
N LEU A 95 -6.50 9.38 -17.55
CA LEU A 95 -5.12 9.60 -17.13
C LEU A 95 -5.01 9.71 -15.60
N GLU A 96 -6.12 9.91 -14.90
CA GLU A 96 -6.16 10.00 -13.44
C GLU A 96 -5.84 8.65 -12.79
N PHE A 97 -5.09 8.73 -11.69
CA PHE A 97 -4.81 7.56 -10.87
C PHE A 97 -5.97 7.33 -9.90
N LEU A 98 -6.80 6.33 -10.21
CA LEU A 98 -8.00 6.00 -9.42
C LEU A 98 -7.68 5.27 -8.10
N GLY A 99 -6.49 4.69 -7.98
CA GLY A 99 -6.08 3.89 -6.83
C GLY A 99 -6.50 2.42 -6.93
N PHE A 100 -6.86 1.82 -5.80
CA PHE A 100 -7.08 0.37 -5.68
C PHE A 100 -8.39 0.04 -4.95
N ASP A 101 -8.91 -1.17 -5.17
CA ASP A 101 -10.15 -1.62 -4.52
C ASP A 101 -9.96 -1.86 -3.01
N ALA A 102 -10.79 -1.21 -2.19
CA ALA A 102 -10.76 -1.42 -0.75
C ALA A 102 -11.16 -2.85 -0.33
N ALA A 103 -11.99 -3.55 -1.10
CA ALA A 103 -12.47 -4.88 -0.72
C ALA A 103 -11.45 -5.99 -0.98
N THR A 104 -10.73 -5.92 -2.10
CA THR A 104 -9.83 -7.00 -2.55
C THR A 104 -8.36 -6.61 -2.67
N GLU A 105 -8.05 -5.31 -2.66
CA GLU A 105 -6.70 -4.75 -2.85
C GLU A 105 -6.32 -3.82 -1.67
N ALA A 106 -6.91 -4.04 -0.50
CA ALA A 106 -6.81 -3.16 0.68
C ALA A 106 -5.37 -2.78 1.08
N ARG A 107 -4.41 -3.71 0.96
CA ARG A 107 -2.99 -3.42 1.27
C ARG A 107 -2.37 -2.43 0.30
N TYR A 108 -2.74 -2.49 -0.99
CA TYR A 108 -2.23 -1.56 -2.00
C TYR A 108 -2.82 -0.17 -1.79
N LEU A 109 -4.13 -0.11 -1.52
CA LEU A 109 -4.83 1.12 -1.15
C LEU A 109 -4.21 1.77 0.10
N SER A 110 -3.96 0.97 1.14
CA SER A 110 -3.32 1.45 2.37
C SER A 110 -1.93 2.02 2.10
N TYR A 111 -1.15 1.39 1.21
CA TYR A 111 0.18 1.87 0.86
C TYR A 111 0.14 3.18 0.07
N VAL A 112 -0.79 3.33 -0.89
CA VAL A 112 -1.03 4.60 -1.58
C VAL A 112 -1.36 5.72 -0.60
N ARG A 113 -2.28 5.47 0.34
CA ARG A 113 -2.66 6.47 1.36
C ARG A 113 -1.50 6.82 2.28
N PHE A 114 -0.66 5.86 2.65
CA PHE A 114 0.56 6.12 3.40
C PHE A 114 1.53 7.02 2.61
N MET A 115 1.77 6.71 1.33
CA MET A 115 2.67 7.49 0.47
C MET A 115 2.17 8.93 0.26
N VAL A 116 0.87 9.14 0.13
CA VAL A 116 0.30 10.48 -0.09
C VAL A 116 0.13 11.24 1.22
N GLY A 117 -0.54 10.63 2.20
CA GLY A 117 -0.94 11.29 3.44
C GLY A 117 0.15 11.39 4.50
N THR A 118 1.07 10.42 4.54
CA THR A 118 2.16 10.40 5.54
C THR A 118 3.48 10.86 4.94
N GLU A 119 3.88 10.28 3.81
CA GLU A 119 5.17 10.59 3.15
C GLU A 119 5.11 11.88 2.31
N GLY A 120 3.91 12.42 2.05
CA GLY A 120 3.73 13.67 1.32
C GLY A 120 4.12 13.60 -0.17
N ARG A 121 4.15 12.40 -0.78
CA ARG A 121 4.44 12.22 -2.20
C ARG A 121 3.17 12.19 -3.05
N TYR A 122 3.24 12.67 -4.29
CA TYR A 122 2.11 12.70 -5.23
C TYR A 122 0.85 13.39 -4.67
N THR A 123 1.02 14.41 -3.82
CA THR A 123 -0.09 15.14 -3.17
C THR A 123 -0.95 15.95 -4.15
N HIS A 124 -0.47 16.15 -5.38
CA HIS A 124 -1.22 16.77 -6.46
C HIS A 124 -2.19 15.80 -7.15
N PHE A 125 -2.16 14.51 -6.85
CA PHE A 125 -3.14 13.57 -7.38
C PHE A 125 -4.52 13.83 -6.79
N ASP A 126 -5.54 13.81 -7.66
CA ASP A 126 -6.92 13.82 -7.20
C ASP A 126 -7.23 12.48 -6.51
N SER A 127 -7.54 12.55 -5.22
CA SER A 127 -7.91 11.38 -4.43
C SER A 127 -9.35 10.92 -4.66
N GLY A 128 -10.13 11.69 -5.44
CA GLY A 128 -11.55 11.45 -5.67
C GLY A 128 -12.37 11.52 -4.38
N THR A 129 -13.64 11.13 -4.45
CA THR A 129 -14.58 11.20 -3.31
C THR A 129 -14.33 10.14 -2.24
N HIS A 130 -13.54 9.10 -2.54
CA HIS A 130 -13.31 7.95 -1.64
C HIS A 130 -11.83 7.75 -1.28
N GLY A 131 -10.96 8.74 -1.53
CA GLY A 131 -9.56 8.72 -1.13
C GLY A 131 -8.78 7.55 -1.75
N PHE A 132 -8.69 7.53 -3.08
CA PHE A 132 -8.05 6.50 -3.92
C PHE A 132 -8.70 5.11 -3.87
N ASN A 133 -9.91 4.97 -3.35
CA ASN A 133 -10.65 3.72 -3.48
C ASN A 133 -11.29 3.63 -4.86
N ALA A 134 -10.73 2.81 -5.75
CA ALA A 134 -11.20 2.65 -7.12
C ALA A 134 -12.54 1.91 -7.23
N GLN A 135 -12.99 1.24 -6.15
CA GLN A 135 -14.21 0.43 -6.11
C GLN A 135 -14.26 -0.72 -7.13
N THR A 136 -13.14 -1.01 -7.78
CA THR A 136 -12.95 -2.10 -8.72
C THR A 136 -11.47 -2.50 -8.75
N LYS A 137 -11.19 -3.77 -9.09
CA LYS A 137 -9.81 -4.29 -9.12
C LYS A 137 -8.99 -3.60 -10.20
N MET A 138 -7.82 -3.08 -9.84
CA MET A 138 -6.96 -2.33 -10.75
C MET A 138 -5.57 -2.92 -10.94
N TRP A 139 -5.11 -3.81 -10.06
CA TRP A 139 -3.74 -4.34 -10.07
C TRP A 139 -3.33 -4.89 -11.44
N GLU A 140 -4.08 -5.85 -11.99
CA GLU A 140 -3.76 -6.48 -13.28
C GLU A 140 -3.78 -5.49 -14.44
N LYS A 141 -4.72 -4.53 -14.42
CA LYS A 141 -4.78 -3.46 -15.41
C LYS A 141 -3.51 -2.62 -15.37
N TYR A 142 -3.10 -2.17 -14.18
CA TYR A 142 -1.89 -1.38 -14.03
C TYR A 142 -0.62 -2.15 -14.39
N GLN A 143 -0.56 -3.46 -14.18
CA GLN A 143 0.58 -4.26 -14.67
C GLN A 143 0.71 -4.20 -16.21
N ARG A 144 -0.41 -4.32 -16.93
CA ARG A 144 -0.40 -4.20 -18.40
C ARG A 144 0.01 -2.80 -18.85
N MET A 145 -0.54 -1.77 -18.22
CA MET A 145 -0.17 -0.37 -18.49
C MET A 145 1.33 -0.12 -18.26
N LEU A 146 1.87 -0.60 -17.13
CA LEU A 146 3.29 -0.48 -16.80
C LEU A 146 4.18 -1.16 -17.83
N SER A 147 3.82 -2.36 -18.29
CA SER A 147 4.57 -3.09 -19.31
C SER A 147 4.73 -2.26 -20.59
N ILE A 148 3.64 -1.65 -21.08
CA ILE A 148 3.68 -0.77 -22.24
C ILE A 148 4.53 0.48 -21.97
N TRP A 149 4.29 1.16 -20.85
CA TRP A 149 5.02 2.39 -20.49
C TRP A 149 6.53 2.18 -20.34
N GLN A 150 6.94 1.04 -19.78
CA GLN A 150 8.36 0.66 -19.67
C GLN A 150 8.98 0.31 -21.02
N SER A 151 8.17 -0.17 -21.98
CA SER A 151 8.63 -0.42 -23.35
C SER A 151 8.74 0.83 -24.22
N CYS A 152 8.15 1.96 -23.80
CA CYS A 152 8.29 3.23 -24.52
C CYS A 152 9.77 3.68 -24.51
N PRO A 153 10.29 4.25 -25.62
CA PRO A 153 11.68 4.73 -25.67
C PRO A 153 12.00 5.80 -24.61
N ARG A 154 10.97 6.53 -24.17
CA ARG A 154 11.02 7.50 -23.07
C ARG A 154 9.76 7.35 -22.23
N GLN A 155 9.90 7.51 -20.92
CA GLN A 155 8.79 7.39 -19.97
C GLN A 155 8.05 8.72 -19.76
N TYR A 156 8.64 9.83 -20.19
CA TYR A 156 8.12 11.20 -20.10
C TYR A 156 8.10 11.86 -21.48
N HIS A 157 7.29 12.91 -21.62
CA HIS A 157 7.06 13.61 -22.89
C HIS A 157 6.51 12.66 -23.97
N LEU A 158 5.59 11.80 -23.54
CA LEU A 158 4.92 10.80 -24.38
C LEU A 158 4.06 11.49 -25.45
N SER A 159 4.05 10.91 -26.64
CA SER A 159 3.13 11.27 -27.72
C SER A 159 1.69 10.85 -27.40
N ALA A 160 0.72 11.43 -28.09
CA ALA A 160 -0.69 11.04 -27.95
C ALA A 160 -0.92 9.54 -28.27
N VAL A 161 -0.15 8.99 -29.22
CA VAL A 161 -0.22 7.57 -29.60
C VAL A 161 0.27 6.68 -28.46
N GLU A 162 1.41 7.01 -27.85
CA GLU A 162 1.94 6.25 -26.70
C GLU A 162 1.01 6.33 -25.49
N ILE A 163 0.47 7.52 -25.19
CA ILE A 163 -0.54 7.70 -24.13
C ILE A 163 -1.75 6.79 -24.40
N ALA A 164 -2.28 6.80 -25.63
CA ALA A 164 -3.40 5.97 -26.02
C ALA A 164 -3.09 4.47 -25.90
N GLN A 165 -1.89 4.03 -26.28
CA GLN A 165 -1.48 2.63 -26.12
C GLN A 165 -1.45 2.22 -24.64
N ILE A 166 -0.87 3.05 -23.77
CA ILE A 166 -0.77 2.76 -22.34
C ILE A 166 -2.16 2.65 -21.70
N ILE A 167 -3.06 3.62 -21.93
CA ILE A 167 -4.39 3.62 -21.28
C ILE A 167 -5.36 2.55 -21.83
N ASN A 168 -5.02 1.90 -22.95
CA ASN A 168 -5.81 0.84 -23.58
C ASN A 168 -5.21 -0.57 -23.38
N ALA A 169 -4.21 -0.72 -22.49
CA ALA A 169 -3.52 -1.97 -22.20
C ALA A 169 -4.40 -3.10 -21.60
#